data_AF-A0A835U842-F1
#
_entry.id   AF-A0A835U842-F1
#
_cell.length_a   1.000
_cell.length_b   1.000
_cell.length_c   1.000
_cell.angle_alpha   90.00
_cell.angle_beta   90.00
_cell.angle_gamma   90.00
#
_symmetry.space_group_name_H-M   'P 1'
#
loop_
_entity.id
_entity.type
_entity.pdbx_description
1 polymer ?
#
loop_
_entity_poly.entity_id
_entity_poly.type
_entity_poly.pdbx_seq_one_letter_code
_entity_poly.pdbx_strand_id
1 'polypeptide(L)'
;MLPLIRSRDAAAANASYEDANVCLMGSLDATKVRGKIVVCVRGWNYVTDKSMEVKLVGGKGMVLVNSLTDGNDIFADLHVLPATHISDSDALKLFSYLNSTKSPMGTISYPITMLGTKPAPLMAQFSSQGPNTITPEILKVNTTWFSL
;
A
#
# COMPACT_ATOMS: atom_id res chain seq x y z
N MET A 1 -8.27 16.73 9.23
CA MET A 1 -8.09 16.45 7.79
C MET A 1 -6.76 17.05 7.33
N LEU A 2 -6.05 16.34 6.46
CA LEU A 2 -4.78 16.76 5.87
C LEU A 2 -4.89 16.70 4.34
N PRO A 3 -4.11 17.49 3.59
CA PRO A 3 -4.08 17.39 2.14
C PRO A 3 -3.54 16.02 1.70
N LEU A 4 -4.04 15.50 0.58
CA LEU A 4 -3.50 14.31 -0.07
C LEU A 4 -2.62 14.70 -1.25
N ILE A 5 -1.66 13.83 -1.57
CA ILE A 5 -0.85 13.94 -2.78
C ILE A 5 -0.54 12.56 -3.33
N ARG A 6 -0.63 12.38 -4.66
CA ARG A 6 -0.06 11.19 -5.30
C ARG A 6 1.45 11.29 -5.25
N SER A 7 2.09 10.20 -4.82
CA SER A 7 3.55 10.11 -4.72
C SER A 7 4.27 10.43 -6.03
N ARG A 8 3.74 9.98 -7.18
CA ARG A 8 4.24 10.34 -8.52
C ARG A 8 4.30 11.85 -8.78
N ASP A 9 3.29 12.61 -8.34
CA ASP A 9 3.23 14.07 -8.51
C ASP A 9 4.23 14.79 -7.56
N ALA A 10 4.69 14.06 -6.55
CA ALA A 10 5.65 14.51 -5.56
C ALA A 10 7.10 14.06 -5.85
N ALA A 11 7.40 13.59 -7.07
CA ALA A 11 8.75 13.17 -7.44
C ALA A 11 9.78 14.29 -7.20
N ALA A 12 10.93 13.90 -6.62
CA ALA A 12 12.12 14.72 -6.50
C ALA A 12 12.75 14.97 -7.89
N ALA A 13 13.50 16.06 -8.05
CA ALA A 13 14.06 16.46 -9.34
C ALA A 13 15.04 15.43 -9.94
N ASN A 14 15.65 14.59 -9.10
CA ASN A 14 16.62 13.56 -9.47
C ASN A 14 16.05 12.13 -9.40
N ALA A 15 14.73 11.98 -9.24
CA ALA A 15 14.07 10.69 -9.12
C ALA A 15 13.15 10.43 -10.31
N SER A 16 13.01 9.15 -10.69
CA SER A 16 12.04 8.75 -11.70
C SER A 16 10.61 8.85 -11.14
N TYR A 17 9.63 8.99 -12.04
CA TYR A 17 8.22 8.98 -11.64
C TYR A 17 7.82 7.62 -11.07
N GLU A 18 8.44 6.54 -11.54
CA GLU A 18 8.25 5.16 -11.14
C GLU A 18 8.73 4.94 -9.71
N ASP A 19 9.93 5.43 -9.37
CA ASP A 19 10.50 5.38 -8.02
C ASP A 19 9.70 6.23 -7.03
N ALA A 20 9.24 7.40 -7.48
CA ALA A 20 8.34 8.25 -6.69
C ALA A 20 7.00 7.54 -6.46
N ASN A 21 6.43 6.91 -7.49
CA ASN A 21 5.14 6.22 -7.41
C ASN A 21 5.13 5.11 -6.35
N VAL A 22 6.26 4.42 -6.18
CA VAL A 22 6.44 3.39 -5.16
C VAL A 22 7.01 3.92 -3.84
N CYS A 23 7.17 5.24 -3.68
CA CYS A 23 7.76 5.88 -2.50
C CYS A 23 9.11 5.25 -2.11
N LEU A 24 9.97 5.02 -3.11
CA LEU A 24 11.33 4.58 -2.90
C LEU A 24 12.10 5.60 -2.06
N MET A 25 13.03 5.15 -1.21
CA MET A 25 13.81 6.07 -0.40
C MET A 25 14.55 7.11 -1.25
N GLY A 26 14.45 8.38 -0.87
CA GLY A 26 15.01 9.52 -1.59
C GLY A 26 14.29 9.92 -2.87
N SER A 27 13.17 9.30 -3.23
CA SER A 27 12.44 9.62 -4.47
C SER A 27 11.42 10.75 -4.33
N LEU A 28 11.10 11.16 -3.10
CA LEU A 28 10.06 12.16 -2.83
C LEU A 28 10.65 13.54 -2.54
N ASP A 29 10.00 14.57 -3.09
CA ASP A 29 10.32 15.97 -2.80
C ASP A 29 9.70 16.40 -1.46
N ALA A 30 10.55 16.72 -0.49
CA ALA A 30 10.13 17.14 0.84
C ALA A 30 9.25 18.40 0.83
N THR A 31 9.46 19.34 -0.09
CA THR A 31 8.63 20.56 -0.17
C THR A 31 7.21 20.25 -0.61
N LYS A 32 7.04 19.24 -1.48
CA LYS A 32 5.73 18.81 -1.99
C LYS A 32 4.99 17.93 -0.98
N VAL A 33 5.71 17.11 -0.20
CA VAL A 33 5.14 16.11 0.71
C VAL A 33 4.86 16.64 2.11
N ARG A 34 5.67 17.58 2.61
CA ARG A 34 5.61 18.03 4.01
C ARG A 34 4.18 18.40 4.44
N GLY A 35 3.72 17.79 5.53
CA GLY A 35 2.40 18.04 6.10
C GLY A 35 1.22 17.32 5.43
N LYS A 36 1.46 16.45 4.44
CA LYS A 36 0.41 15.77 3.66
C LYS A 36 0.32 14.27 3.95
N ILE A 37 -0.78 13.68 3.51
CA ILE A 37 -0.95 12.23 3.38
C ILE A 37 -0.51 11.84 1.97
N VAL A 38 0.44 10.92 1.86
CA VAL A 38 1.00 10.49 0.56
C VAL A 38 0.36 9.19 0.10
N VAL A 39 -0.07 9.15 -1.16
CA VAL A 39 -0.60 7.93 -1.78
C VAL A 39 0.52 7.22 -2.54
N CYS A 40 0.98 6.09 -1.99
CA CYS A 40 2.07 5.27 -2.51
C CYS A 40 1.50 3.99 -3.13
N VAL A 41 2.03 3.57 -4.26
CA VAL A 41 1.65 2.30 -4.89
C VAL A 41 2.52 1.17 -4.34
N ARG A 42 1.89 0.02 -4.08
CA ARG A 42 2.59 -1.22 -3.76
C ARG A 42 3.49 -1.61 -4.94
N GLY A 43 4.66 -2.13 -4.61
CA GLY A 43 5.69 -2.40 -5.60
C GLY A 43 6.76 -3.30 -5.03
N TRP A 44 7.91 -3.33 -5.70
CA TRP A 44 8.99 -4.25 -5.41
C TRP A 44 9.78 -3.94 -4.12
N ASN A 45 9.70 -2.72 -3.59
CA ASN A 45 10.39 -2.30 -2.36
C ASN A 45 9.53 -2.53 -1.11
N TYR A 46 10.22 -2.67 0.04
CA TYR A 46 9.57 -2.95 1.33
C TYR A 46 8.56 -1.89 1.74
N VAL A 47 7.40 -2.34 2.22
CA VAL A 47 6.31 -1.47 2.66
C VAL A 47 6.73 -0.58 3.85
N THR A 48 7.58 -1.09 4.72
CA THR A 48 8.17 -0.34 5.84
C THR A 48 8.98 0.85 5.33
N ASP A 49 9.82 0.65 4.33
CA ASP A 49 10.70 1.67 3.76
C ASP A 49 9.90 2.79 3.10
N LYS A 50 8.78 2.46 2.44
CA LYS A 50 7.84 3.46 1.89
C LYS A 50 7.34 4.41 2.98
N SER A 51 6.89 3.84 4.10
CA SER A 51 6.38 4.65 5.22
C SER A 51 7.49 5.45 5.89
N MET A 52 8.71 4.93 5.90
CA MET A 52 9.89 5.61 6.43
C MET A 52 10.29 6.80 5.56
N GLU A 53 10.34 6.64 4.24
CA GLU A 53 10.59 7.73 3.31
C GLU A 53 9.59 8.87 3.51
N VAL A 54 8.29 8.56 3.49
CA VAL A 54 7.23 9.56 3.70
C VAL A 54 7.41 10.29 5.03
N LYS A 55 7.81 9.59 6.10
CA LYS A 55 8.12 10.20 7.39
C LYS A 55 9.33 11.12 7.32
N LEU A 56 10.43 10.67 6.70
CA LEU A 56 11.68 11.42 6.58
C LEU A 56 11.49 12.74 5.83
N VAL A 57 10.71 12.73 4.76
CA VAL A 57 10.40 13.95 3.99
C VAL A 57 9.29 14.82 4.60
N GLY A 58 8.86 14.50 5.83
CA GLY A 58 7.92 15.31 6.63
C GLY A 58 6.44 15.07 6.34
N GLY A 59 6.09 13.98 5.68
CA GLY A 59 4.71 13.51 5.53
C GLY A 59 4.07 13.16 6.88
N LYS A 60 2.74 13.22 6.91
CA LYS A 60 1.93 13.03 8.14
C LYS A 60 1.10 11.75 8.12
N GLY A 61 0.98 11.11 6.96
CA GLY A 61 0.32 9.83 6.79
C GLY A 61 0.61 9.22 5.43
N MET A 62 0.25 7.95 5.26
CA MET A 62 0.41 7.25 3.98
C MET A 62 -0.81 6.40 3.66
N VAL A 63 -1.25 6.43 2.41
CA VAL A 63 -2.17 5.41 1.87
C VAL A 63 -1.35 4.53 0.96
N LEU A 64 -1.19 3.26 1.31
CA LEU A 64 -0.66 2.26 0.41
C LEU A 64 -1.79 1.73 -0.45
N VAL A 65 -1.62 1.78 -1.77
CA VAL A 65 -2.61 1.25 -2.71
C VAL A 65 -2.03 0.05 -3.44
N ASN A 66 -2.82 -1.00 -3.60
CA ASN A 66 -2.44 -2.10 -4.46
C ASN A 66 -2.33 -1.68 -5.93
N SER A 67 -1.45 -2.35 -6.66
CA SER A 67 -1.47 -2.34 -8.11
C SER A 67 -2.50 -3.36 -8.65
N LEU A 68 -2.81 -3.26 -9.94
CA LEU A 68 -3.68 -4.22 -10.63
C LEU A 68 -3.24 -5.68 -10.42
N THR A 69 -1.94 -5.94 -10.36
CA THR A 69 -1.38 -7.29 -10.17
C THR A 69 -1.49 -7.79 -8.74
N ASP A 70 -1.54 -6.89 -7.76
CA ASP A 70 -1.74 -7.25 -6.35
C ASP A 70 -3.22 -7.56 -6.07
N GLY A 71 -4.14 -7.02 -6.86
CA GLY A 71 -5.57 -7.22 -6.73
C GLY A 71 -6.16 -6.61 -5.45
N ASN A 72 -7.08 -7.32 -4.82
CA ASN A 72 -7.84 -6.81 -3.68
C ASN A 72 -7.36 -7.32 -2.31
N ASP A 73 -6.27 -8.08 -2.25
CA ASP A 73 -5.74 -8.60 -0.98
C ASP A 73 -5.07 -7.48 -0.17
N ILE A 74 -5.37 -7.38 1.11
CA ILE A 74 -4.87 -6.30 1.99
C ILE A 74 -4.12 -6.90 3.17
N PHE A 75 -2.98 -6.31 3.52
CA PHE A 75 -2.12 -6.78 4.59
C PHE A 75 -2.11 -5.77 5.73
N ALA A 76 -2.13 -6.28 6.97
CA ALA A 76 -1.95 -5.47 8.16
C ALA A 76 -0.45 -5.23 8.42
N ASP A 77 0.21 -4.55 7.47
CA ASP A 77 1.63 -4.23 7.57
C ASP A 77 1.91 -3.18 8.65
N LEU A 78 3.09 -3.26 9.25
CA LEU A 78 3.56 -2.27 10.21
C LEU A 78 4.12 -1.04 9.48
N HIS A 79 3.73 0.15 9.95
CA HIS A 79 4.16 1.42 9.38
C HIS A 79 4.68 2.36 10.48
N VAL A 80 5.67 3.20 10.14
CA VAL A 80 6.31 4.13 11.10
C VAL A 80 5.55 5.45 11.30
N LEU A 81 4.42 5.61 10.61
CA LEU A 81 3.49 6.73 10.65
C LEU A 81 2.05 6.21 10.44
N PRO A 82 0.99 7.03 10.68
CA PRO A 82 -0.38 6.63 10.41
C PRO A 82 -0.58 6.23 8.94
N ALA A 83 -0.96 4.98 8.70
CA ALA A 83 -1.12 4.47 7.34
C ALA A 83 -2.32 3.53 7.22
N THR A 84 -2.80 3.39 6.00
CA THR A 84 -3.84 2.43 5.62
C THR A 84 -3.49 1.79 4.29
N HIS A 85 -3.79 0.50 4.15
CA HIS A 85 -3.64 -0.26 2.91
C HIS A 85 -5.02 -0.49 2.30
N ILE A 86 -5.18 -0.10 1.04
CA ILE A 86 -6.45 -0.27 0.31
C ILE A 86 -6.28 -1.13 -0.93
N SER A 87 -7.39 -1.78 -1.30
CA SER A 87 -7.52 -2.60 -2.49
C SER A 87 -7.32 -1.80 -3.78
N ASP A 88 -7.02 -2.48 -4.90
CA ASP A 88 -6.97 -1.84 -6.22
C ASP A 88 -8.32 -1.17 -6.58
N SER A 89 -9.44 -1.84 -6.26
CA SER A 89 -10.77 -1.29 -6.53
C SER A 89 -11.05 0.03 -5.80
N ASP A 90 -10.53 0.18 -4.58
CA ASP A 90 -10.63 1.43 -3.81
C ASP A 90 -9.56 2.44 -4.24
N ALA A 91 -8.41 1.97 -4.71
CA ALA A 91 -7.39 2.82 -5.32
C ALA A 91 -7.94 3.58 -6.53
N LEU A 92 -8.72 2.92 -7.39
CA LEU A 92 -9.38 3.57 -8.54
C LEU A 92 -10.31 4.71 -8.10
N LYS A 93 -11.09 4.48 -7.03
CA LYS A 93 -11.97 5.51 -6.45
C LYS A 93 -11.15 6.67 -5.86
N LEU A 94 -10.08 6.34 -5.14
CA LEU A 94 -9.18 7.34 -4.56
C LEU A 94 -8.49 8.18 -5.65
N PHE A 95 -8.00 7.57 -6.72
CA PHE A 95 -7.38 8.29 -7.83
C PHE A 95 -8.38 9.15 -8.60
N SER A 96 -9.62 8.68 -8.77
CA SER A 96 -10.71 9.50 -9.31
C SER A 96 -10.98 10.73 -8.43
N TYR A 97 -11.02 10.56 -7.10
CA TYR A 97 -11.14 11.66 -6.15
C TYR A 97 -9.95 12.64 -6.22
N LEU A 98 -8.71 12.15 -6.30
CA LEU A 98 -7.52 13.00 -6.44
C LEU A 98 -7.51 13.80 -7.76
N ASN A 99 -8.17 13.29 -8.79
CA ASN A 99 -8.33 13.98 -10.08
C ASN A 99 -9.51 14.97 -10.10
N SER A 100 -10.51 14.79 -9.25
CA SER A 100 -11.75 15.59 -9.30
C SER A 100 -11.61 16.95 -8.62
N THR A 101 -10.60 17.15 -7.78
CA THR A 101 -10.36 18.40 -7.06
C THR A 101 -8.88 18.79 -7.05
N LYS A 102 -8.60 20.10 -7.05
CA LYS A 102 -7.23 20.64 -6.93
C LYS A 102 -6.69 20.56 -5.50
N SER A 103 -7.56 20.39 -4.51
CA SER A 103 -7.22 20.39 -3.09
C SER A 103 -7.83 19.19 -2.38
N PRO A 104 -7.41 17.95 -2.71
CA PRO A 104 -7.92 16.77 -2.06
C PRO A 104 -7.50 16.72 -0.59
N MET A 105 -8.42 16.37 0.29
CA MET A 105 -8.19 16.26 1.73
C MET A 105 -8.79 14.98 2.29
N GLY A 106 -8.22 14.48 3.38
CA GLY A 106 -8.69 13.25 4.01
C GLY A 106 -8.13 13.08 5.41
N THR A 107 -8.55 12.01 6.06
CA THR A 107 -8.14 11.64 7.41
C THR A 107 -7.98 10.13 7.46
N ILE A 108 -6.90 9.66 8.07
CA ILE A 108 -6.73 8.26 8.43
C ILE A 108 -7.24 8.13 9.87
N SER A 109 -8.31 7.36 10.06
CA SER A 109 -8.89 7.10 11.39
C SER A 109 -8.11 6.03 12.14
N TYR A 110 -8.42 5.86 13.42
CA TYR A 110 -7.93 4.72 14.18
C TYR A 110 -8.41 3.40 13.56
N PRO A 111 -7.59 2.33 13.63
CA PRO A 111 -7.97 1.04 13.12
C PRO A 111 -9.12 0.46 13.94
N ILE A 112 -10.04 -0.22 13.25
CA ILE A 112 -11.12 -1.00 13.86
C ILE A 112 -11.06 -2.43 13.32
N THR A 113 -11.38 -3.40 14.18
CA THR A 113 -11.50 -4.80 13.75
C THR A 113 -12.89 -5.03 13.18
N MET A 114 -12.97 -5.51 11.94
CA MET A 114 -14.23 -5.94 11.32
C MET A 114 -14.26 -7.46 11.21
N LEU A 115 -15.32 -8.07 11.74
CA LEU A 115 -15.54 -9.51 11.68
C LEU A 115 -16.60 -9.85 10.63
N GLY A 116 -16.54 -11.06 10.07
CA GLY A 116 -17.54 -11.55 9.12
C GLY A 116 -17.38 -11.02 7.68
N THR A 117 -16.17 -10.62 7.30
CA THR A 117 -15.83 -10.24 5.91
C THR A 117 -16.09 -11.41 4.95
N LYS A 118 -16.52 -11.12 3.72
CA LYS A 118 -16.80 -12.13 2.69
C LYS A 118 -16.02 -11.82 1.41
N PRO A 119 -15.45 -12.83 0.73
CA PRO A 119 -15.42 -14.25 1.12
C PRO A 119 -14.43 -14.50 2.26
N ALA A 120 -14.81 -15.37 3.21
CA ALA A 120 -13.91 -15.90 4.23
C ALA A 120 -14.29 -17.36 4.53
N PRO A 121 -13.32 -18.29 4.67
CA PRO A 121 -11.88 -18.05 4.56
C PRO A 121 -11.40 -17.89 3.10
N LEU A 122 -10.32 -17.14 2.91
CA LEU A 122 -9.62 -16.97 1.63
C LEU A 122 -8.13 -17.26 1.82
N MET A 123 -7.51 -17.91 0.86
CA MET A 123 -6.05 -18.13 0.86
C MET A 123 -5.33 -16.79 0.76
N ALA A 124 -4.44 -16.50 1.72
CA ALA A 124 -3.59 -15.31 1.66
C ALA A 124 -2.65 -15.39 0.44
N GLN A 125 -2.44 -14.27 -0.25
CA GLN A 125 -1.64 -14.22 -1.49
C GLN A 125 -0.17 -14.66 -1.28
N PHE A 126 0.39 -14.47 -0.07
CA PHE A 126 1.76 -14.90 0.24
C PHE A 126 1.89 -16.39 0.54
N SER A 127 0.78 -17.14 0.63
CA SER A 127 0.82 -18.56 0.92
C SER A 127 1.49 -19.32 -0.22
N SER A 128 2.57 -20.05 0.09
CA SER A 128 3.27 -20.85 -0.90
C SER A 128 2.31 -21.85 -1.56
N GLN A 129 2.43 -21.98 -2.88
CA GLN A 129 1.62 -22.91 -3.65
C GLN A 129 2.47 -24.11 -4.05
N GLY A 130 1.83 -25.28 -4.18
CA GLY A 130 2.45 -26.44 -4.81
C GLY A 130 2.61 -26.25 -6.32
N PRO A 131 3.11 -27.28 -7.03
CA PRO A 131 3.48 -28.60 -6.51
C PRO A 131 4.83 -28.62 -5.78
N ASN A 132 5.11 -29.73 -5.09
CA ASN A 132 6.43 -30.00 -4.53
C ASN A 132 7.46 -30.14 -5.67
N THR A 133 8.48 -29.29 -5.68
CA THR A 133 9.51 -29.29 -6.73
C THR A 133 10.53 -30.44 -6.59
N ILE A 134 10.63 -31.06 -5.40
CA ILE A 134 11.57 -32.16 -5.13
C ILE A 134 10.94 -33.51 -5.49
N THR A 135 9.67 -33.70 -5.11
CA THR A 135 8.94 -34.96 -5.36
C THR A 135 7.52 -34.62 -5.78
N PRO A 136 7.28 -34.41 -7.08
CA PRO A 136 5.97 -33.97 -7.61
C PRO A 136 4.82 -34.93 -7.28
N GLU A 137 5.12 -36.21 -7.05
CA GLU A 137 4.15 -37.25 -6.65
C GLU A 137 3.62 -37.04 -5.22
N ILE A 138 4.35 -36.29 -4.38
CA ILE A 138 3.93 -35.93 -3.02
C ILE A 138 3.32 -34.54 -3.05
N LEU A 139 1.99 -34.48 -2.92
CA LEU A 139 1.26 -33.22 -2.84
C LEU A 139 1.74 -32.37 -1.65
N LYS A 140 2.08 -31.12 -1.94
CA LYS A 140 2.22 -30.00 -1.00
C LYS A 140 1.31 -28.90 -1.51
N VAL A 141 0.59 -28.13 -0.70
CA VAL A 141 0.55 -27.94 0.76
C VAL A 141 -0.52 -28.82 1.40
N ASN A 142 -0.31 -29.36 2.61
CA ASN A 142 -1.21 -30.40 3.16
C ASN A 142 -2.44 -29.84 3.90
N THR A 143 -2.31 -28.68 4.56
CA THR A 143 -3.40 -28.04 5.32
C THR A 143 -3.25 -26.54 5.26
N THR A 144 -4.36 -25.82 5.33
CA THR A 144 -4.41 -24.36 5.40
C THR A 144 -4.97 -23.96 6.77
N TRP A 145 -4.24 -23.11 7.49
CA TRP A 145 -4.67 -22.58 8.78
C TRP A 145 -4.96 -21.09 8.62
N PHE A 146 -6.17 -20.67 9.02
CA PHE A 146 -6.59 -19.28 8.98
C PHE A 146 -6.50 -18.72 10.39
N SER A 147 -5.58 -17.78 10.63
CA SER A 147 -5.60 -16.95 11.83
C SER A 147 -6.59 -15.80 11.58
N LEU A 148 -7.63 -15.74 12.41
CA LEU A 148 -8.60 -14.64 12.47
C LEU A 148 -7.98 -13.41 13.14
#